data_AF-A0A0E2N4K1-F1
#
_entry.id   AF-A0A0E2N4K1-F1
#
_cell.length_a   1.000
_cell.length_b   1.000
_cell.length_c   1.000
_cell.angle_alpha   90.00
_cell.angle_beta   90.00
_cell.angle_gamma   90.00
#
_symmetry.space_group_name_H-M   'P 1'
#
loop_
_entity.id
_entity.type
_entity.pdbx_description
1 polymer ?
#
loop_
_entity_poly.entity_id
_entity_poly.type
_entity_poly.pdbx_seq_one_letter_code
_entity_poly.pdbx_strand_id
1 'polypeptide(L)' 'MAELLFDVSAFDCAILRAAFIKSVMEDNVPEKRWRALAASLVRDLTDHEDVEPDLLGWITRK' A
#
# COMPACT_ATOMS: atom_id res chain seq x y z
N MET A 1 -10.87 12.60 -18.99
CA MET A 1 -9.59 13.09 -18.45
C MET A 1 -9.60 12.75 -16.97
N ALA A 2 -9.12 11.55 -16.61
CA ALA A 2 -8.98 11.20 -15.20
C ALA A 2 -7.59 11.68 -14.77
N GLU A 3 -7.55 12.75 -13.99
CA GLU A 3 -6.40 13.13 -13.19
C GLU A 3 -6.14 11.99 -12.19
N LEU A 4 -5.09 11.20 -12.41
CA LEU A 4 -4.60 10.26 -11.39
C LEU A 4 -3.49 10.95 -10.60
N LEU A 5 -3.67 10.96 -9.29
CA LEU A 5 -2.98 11.82 -8.33
C LEU A 5 -1.59 11.29 -7.89
N PHE A 6 -1.05 10.22 -8.50
CA PHE A 6 0.33 9.78 -8.31
C PHE A 6 0.71 8.73 -9.36
N ASP A 7 1.91 8.83 -9.92
CA ASP A 7 2.47 7.85 -10.85
C ASP A 7 3.16 6.74 -10.03
N VAL A 8 2.39 5.98 -9.23
CA VAL A 8 2.92 4.78 -8.57
C VAL A 8 3.17 3.75 -9.66
N SER A 9 4.45 3.58 -10.01
CA SER A 9 4.83 2.67 -11.07
C SER A 9 4.50 1.22 -10.68
N ALA A 10 4.48 0.32 -11.67
CA ALA A 10 4.36 -1.11 -11.40
C ALA A 10 5.49 -1.63 -10.49
N PHE A 11 6.66 -0.99 -10.52
CA PHE A 11 7.78 -1.31 -9.64
C PHE A 11 7.52 -0.87 -8.21
N ASP A 12 7.00 0.34 -8.00
CA ASP A 12 6.61 0.85 -6.68
C ASP A 12 5.52 -0.02 -6.05
N CYS A 13 4.52 -0.43 -6.85
CA CYS A 13 3.51 -1.40 -6.43
C CYS A 13 4.15 -2.71 -5.91
N ALA A 14 5.15 -3.24 -6.62
CA ALA A 14 5.83 -4.46 -6.20
C ALA A 14 6.62 -4.29 -4.89
N ILE A 15 7.30 -3.14 -4.72
CA ILE A 15 8.00 -2.79 -3.47
C ILE A 15 7.01 -2.70 -2.31
N LEU A 16 5.91 -1.95 -2.49
CA LEU A 16 4.87 -1.77 -1.47
C LEU A 16 4.28 -3.11 -1.05
N ARG A 17 3.99 -3.99 -2.01
CA ARG A 17 3.44 -5.32 -1.70
C ARG A 17 4.45 -6.21 -0.96
N ALA A 18 5.73 -6.16 -1.34
CA ALA A 18 6.77 -6.91 -0.63
C ALA A 18 6.97 -6.40 0.81
N ALA A 19 7.03 -5.08 1.00
CA ALA A 19 7.14 -4.44 2.32
C ALA A 19 5.93 -4.75 3.20
N PHE A 20 4.71 -4.71 2.64
CA PHE A 20 3.48 -5.08 3.32
C PHE A 20 3.51 -6.53 3.82
N ILE A 21 3.81 -7.50 2.93
CA ILE A 21 3.85 -8.93 3.30
C ILE A 21 4.88 -9.17 4.40
N LYS A 22 6.08 -8.58 4.26
CA LYS A 22 7.14 -8.70 5.25
C LYS A 22 6.69 -8.17 6.62
N SER A 23 6.13 -6.96 6.67
CA SER A 23 5.66 -6.33 7.91
C SER A 23 4.54 -7.14 8.58
N VAL A 24 3.59 -7.66 7.79
CA VAL A 24 2.51 -8.52 8.31
C VAL A 24 3.07 -9.78 8.97
N MET A 25 4.09 -10.40 8.37
CA MET A 25 4.71 -11.62 8.89
C MET A 25 5.58 -11.35 10.12
N GLU A 26 6.41 -10.31 10.09
CA GLU A 26 7.36 -9.99 11.16
C GLU A 26 6.64 -9.48 12.42
N ASP A 27 5.66 -8.59 12.26
CA ASP A 27 4.96 -7.96 13.39
C ASP A 27 3.65 -8.68 13.76
N ASN A 28 3.34 -9.79 13.08
CA ASN A 28 2.10 -10.55 13.24
C ASN A 28 0.86 -9.64 13.19
N VAL A 29 0.80 -8.78 12.17
CA VAL A 29 -0.20 -7.70 12.09
C VAL A 29 -1.58 -8.33 11.86
N PRO A 30 -2.58 -8.05 12.70
CA PRO A 30 -3.92 -8.60 12.54
C PRO A 30 -4.60 -8.03 11.29
N GLU A 31 -5.38 -8.84 10.57
CA GLU A 31 -6.03 -8.48 9.28
C GLU A 31 -6.79 -7.15 9.32
N LYS A 32 -7.46 -6.85 10.44
CA LYS A 32 -8.17 -5.58 10.67
C LYS A 32 -7.28 -4.32 10.55
N ARG A 33 -5.96 -4.47 10.67
CA ARG A 33 -4.97 -3.38 10.54
C ARG A 33 -4.28 -3.36 9.19
N TRP A 34 -4.46 -4.37 8.34
CA TRP A 34 -3.75 -4.47 7.06
C TRP A 34 -3.99 -3.26 6.15
N ARG A 35 -5.24 -2.79 6.07
CA ARG A 35 -5.57 -1.62 5.25
C ARG A 35 -4.91 -0.34 5.74
N ALA A 36 -4.82 -0.16 7.06
CA ALA A 36 -4.14 0.98 7.66
C ALA A 36 -2.62 0.93 7.44
N LEU A 37 -2.02 -0.25 7.56
CA LEU A 37 -0.61 -0.48 7.27
C LEU A 37 -0.28 -0.26 5.79
N ALA A 38 -1.10 -0.78 4.87
CA ALA A 38 -0.92 -0.55 3.45
C ALA A 38 -0.99 0.95 3.11
N ALA A 39 -1.91 1.70 3.74
CA ALA A 39 -2.02 3.13 3.56
C ALA A 39 -0.81 3.91 4.11
N SER A 40 -0.25 3.51 5.25
CA SER A 40 0.98 4.14 5.75
C SER A 40 2.14 3.90 4.81
N LEU A 41 2.34 2.67 4.33
CA LEU A 41 3.43 2.34 3.39
C LEU A 41 3.34 3.13 2.08
N VAL A 42 2.13 3.33 1.54
CA VAL A 42 1.95 4.14 0.33
C VAL A 42 2.33 5.59 0.60
N ARG A 43 1.82 6.18 1.68
CA ARG A 43 2.14 7.57 2.08
C ARG A 43 3.63 7.77 2.31
N ASP A 44 4.27 6.81 2.97
CA ASP A 44 5.71 6.85 3.26
C ASP A 44 6.56 6.79 1.98
N LEU A 45 6.06 6.14 0.92
CA LEU A 45 6.77 6.03 -0.36
C LEU A 45 6.50 7.21 -1.30
N THR A 46 5.28 7.74 -1.29
CA THR A 46 4.83 8.73 -2.28
C THR A 46 4.79 10.16 -1.75
N ASP A 47 4.95 10.37 -0.44
CA ASP A 47 4.74 11.65 0.26
C ASP A 47 3.32 12.25 0.05
N HIS A 48 2.37 11.45 -0.47
CA HIS A 48 0.99 11.87 -0.71
C HIS A 48 0.04 11.32 0.35
N GLU A 49 -0.79 12.19 0.95
CA GLU A 49 -1.75 11.81 1.99
C GLU A 49 -2.92 10.98 1.46
N ASP A 50 -3.35 11.28 0.23
CA ASP A 50 -4.42 10.60 -0.49
C ASP A 50 -3.92 9.28 -1.09
N VAL A 51 -4.60 8.19 -0.75
CA VAL A 51 -4.26 6.85 -1.25
C VAL A 51 -5.46 6.24 -1.95
N GLU A 52 -5.25 5.78 -3.18
CA GLU A 52 -6.29 5.14 -3.98
C GLU A 52 -6.82 3.87 -3.29
N PRO A 53 -8.13 3.76 -3.05
CA PRO A 53 -8.74 2.61 -2.38
C PRO A 53 -8.48 1.27 -3.07
N ASP A 54 -8.36 1.28 -4.40
CA ASP A 54 -8.12 0.08 -5.22
C ASP A 54 -6.69 -0.43 -5.07
N LEU A 55 -5.71 0.47 -4.97
CA LEU A 55 -4.32 0.13 -4.67
C LEU A 55 -4.22 -0.56 -3.30
N LEU A 56 -4.91 -0.04 -2.28
CA LEU A 56 -4.98 -0.67 -0.96
C LEU A 56 -5.63 -2.06 -1.03
N GLY A 57 -6.69 -2.20 -1.81
CA GLY A 57 -7.34 -3.50 -2.05
C GLY A 57 -6.38 -4.50 -2.69
N TRP A 58 -5.57 -4.06 -3.65
CA TRP A 58 -4.59 -4.90 -4.31
C TRP A 58 -3.42 -5.30 -3.39
N ILE A 59 -2.87 -4.37 -2.60
CA ILE A 59 -1.77 -4.63 -1.66
C ILE A 59 -2.20 -5.65 -0.60
N THR A 60 -3.40 -5.48 -0.03
CA THR A 60 -3.91 -6.31 1.07
C THR A 60 -4.48 -7.66 0.63
N ARG A 61 -4.45 -7.96 -0.68
CA ARG A 61 -4.93 -9.23 -1.22
C ARG A 61 -4.00 -10.39 -0.85
N LYS A 62 -4.59 -11.46 -0.32
CA LYS A 62 -3.95 -12.75 -0.05
C LYS A 62 -3.36 -13.36 -1.32
#